data_AF-A0A0G1TJB2-F1
#
_entry.id   AF-A0A0G1TJB2-F1
#
_cell.length_a   1.000
_cell.length_b   1.000
_cell.length_c   1.000
_cell.angle_alpha   90.00
_cell.angle_beta   90.00
_cell.angle_gamma   90.00
#
_symmetry.space_group_name_H-M   'P 1'
#
loop_
_entity.id
_entity.type
_entity.pdbx_description
1 polymer ?
#
loop_
_entity_poly.entity_id
_entity_poly.type
_entity_poly.pdbx_seq_one_letter_code
_entity_poly.pdbx_strand_id
1 'polypeptide(L)'
;MSYRFGFTLVEVIVVIAIIGTLSTMGFAAYTSIQKNSRSSRMASDFQQIDLAWKVWKNANDAPYPRESDLDANGSTDPGYGSHPDLACEDEPGIFETPADLYLEDEYADPWDIRYSYDNDGDTFPAWGLYSGVNVFASWCAGNGARYIEAAVIMDRSIDNGDGASTGRLRWQTNPNIIGAIIFMISPDEDQ
;
A
#
# COMPACT_ATOMS: atom_id res chain seq x y z
N MET A 1 34.58 -57.97 -10.70
CA MET A 1 34.69 -57.24 -9.42
C MET A 1 34.31 -55.80 -9.68
N SER A 2 33.18 -55.34 -9.15
CA SER A 2 32.72 -53.95 -9.34
C SER A 2 33.21 -53.11 -8.17
N TYR A 3 34.18 -52.22 -8.40
CA TYR A 3 34.60 -51.25 -7.39
C TYR A 3 33.54 -50.15 -7.30
N ARG A 4 32.89 -50.02 -6.14
CA ARG A 4 32.03 -48.88 -5.84
C ARG A 4 32.90 -47.77 -5.26
N PHE A 5 33.15 -46.74 -6.05
CA PHE A 5 33.81 -45.52 -5.57
C PHE A 5 32.80 -44.72 -4.74
N GLY A 6 33.12 -44.48 -3.46
CA GLY A 6 32.36 -43.60 -2.58
C GLY A 6 32.80 -42.15 -2.77
N PHE A 7 31.92 -41.21 -2.42
CA PHE A 7 32.24 -39.78 -2.38
C PHE A 7 33.42 -39.50 -1.43
N THR A 8 34.36 -38.66 -1.85
CA THR A 8 35.48 -38.24 -1.01
C THR A 8 35.08 -37.08 -0.09
N LEU A 9 35.80 -36.94 1.02
CA LEU A 9 35.62 -35.83 1.96
C LEU A 9 35.85 -34.46 1.29
N VAL A 10 36.81 -34.39 0.36
CA VAL A 10 37.11 -33.16 -0.39
C VAL A 10 35.94 -32.77 -1.29
N GLU A 11 35.32 -33.73 -1.97
CA GLU A 11 34.16 -33.45 -2.82
C GLU A 11 32.97 -32.92 -2.02
N VAL A 12 32.71 -33.46 -0.82
CA VAL A 12 31.63 -32.95 0.04
C VAL A 12 31.94 -31.55 0.55
N ILE A 13 33.20 -31.27 0.93
CA ILE A 13 33.59 -29.94 1.43
C ILE A 13 33.51 -28.85 0.36
N VAL A 14 33.90 -29.14 -0.88
CA VAL A 14 33.82 -28.16 -1.98
C VAL A 14 32.35 -27.86 -2.31
N VAL A 15 31.48 -28.87 -2.31
CA VAL A 15 30.05 -28.69 -2.60
C VAL A 15 29.37 -27.82 -1.56
N ILE A 16 29.58 -28.08 -0.26
CA ILE A 16 28.98 -27.24 0.80
C ILE A 16 29.54 -25.81 0.77
N ALA A 17 30.82 -25.63 0.39
CA ALA A 17 31.40 -24.31 0.23
C ALA A 17 30.73 -23.53 -0.92
N ILE A 18 30.54 -24.16 -2.08
CA ILE A 18 29.87 -23.54 -3.23
C ILE A 18 28.41 -23.22 -2.91
N ILE A 19 27.66 -24.17 -2.32
CA ILE A 19 26.27 -23.94 -1.92
C ILE A 19 26.19 -22.78 -0.91
N GLY A 20 27.10 -22.74 0.07
CA GLY A 20 27.18 -21.67 1.05
C GLY A 20 27.37 -20.30 0.41
N THR A 21 28.32 -20.16 -0.53
CA THR A 21 28.59 -18.89 -1.22
C THR A 21 27.42 -18.47 -2.12
N LEU A 22 26.82 -19.39 -2.88
CA LEU A 22 25.69 -19.05 -3.74
C LEU A 22 24.43 -18.68 -2.93
N SER A 23 24.22 -19.35 -1.79
CA SER A 23 23.05 -19.11 -0.94
C SER A 23 23.05 -17.70 -0.34
N THR A 24 24.22 -17.20 0.10
CA THR A 24 24.30 -15.85 0.69
C THR A 24 24.05 -14.75 -0.34
N MET A 25 24.61 -14.89 -1.55
CA MET A 25 24.36 -13.95 -2.66
C MET A 25 22.90 -13.99 -3.12
N GLY A 26 22.32 -15.19 -3.24
CA GLY A 26 20.92 -15.37 -3.64
C GLY A 26 19.94 -14.75 -2.64
N PHE A 27 20.19 -14.89 -1.34
CA PHE A 27 19.31 -14.36 -0.29
C PHE A 27 19.25 -12.82 -0.30
N ALA A 28 20.40 -12.14 -0.44
CA ALA A 28 20.44 -10.68 -0.51
C ALA A 28 19.65 -10.16 -1.72
N ALA A 29 19.81 -10.76 -2.90
CA ALA A 29 19.05 -10.40 -4.09
C ALA A 29 17.54 -10.62 -3.92
N TYR A 30 17.14 -11.76 -3.35
CA TYR A 30 15.74 -12.12 -3.12
C TYR A 30 15.01 -11.10 -2.24
N THR A 31 15.62 -10.68 -1.13
CA THR A 31 14.99 -9.70 -0.22
C THR A 31 14.74 -8.35 -0.90
N SER A 32 15.66 -7.89 -1.74
CA SER A 32 15.50 -6.65 -2.53
C SER A 32 14.38 -6.79 -3.57
N ILE A 33 14.34 -7.90 -4.30
CA ILE A 33 13.29 -8.18 -5.29
C ILE A 33 11.90 -8.21 -4.63
N GLN A 34 11.78 -8.85 -3.48
CA GLN A 34 10.51 -8.94 -2.77
C GLN A 34 10.02 -7.56 -2.30
N LYS A 35 10.93 -6.68 -1.88
CA LYS A 35 10.58 -5.30 -1.48
C LYS A 35 10.07 -4.50 -2.67
N ASN A 36 10.82 -4.49 -3.77
CA ASN A 36 10.43 -3.78 -4.99
C ASN A 36 9.11 -4.31 -5.57
N SER A 37 8.89 -5.63 -5.53
CA SER A 37 7.64 -6.25 -6.01
C SER A 37 6.43 -5.80 -5.18
N ARG A 38 6.57 -5.70 -3.85
CA ARG A 38 5.51 -5.20 -2.96
C ARG A 38 5.16 -3.75 -3.24
N SER A 39 6.17 -2.88 -3.30
CA SER A 39 5.98 -1.46 -3.62
C SER A 39 5.37 -1.25 -5.01
N SER A 40 5.83 -2.01 -6.01
CA SER A 40 5.27 -1.92 -7.37
C SER A 40 3.82 -2.37 -7.43
N ARG A 41 3.44 -3.39 -6.64
CA ARG A 41 2.04 -3.82 -6.51
C ARG A 41 1.20 -2.70 -5.88
N MET A 42 1.61 -2.17 -4.73
CA MET A 42 0.89 -1.07 -4.06
C MET A 42 0.73 0.17 -4.95
N ALA A 43 1.77 0.52 -5.72
CA ALA A 43 1.69 1.63 -6.67
C ALA A 43 0.66 1.37 -7.78
N SER A 44 0.61 0.14 -8.31
CA SER A 44 -0.39 -0.26 -9.29
C SER A 44 -1.80 -0.24 -8.70
N ASP A 45 -1.95 -0.72 -7.46
CA ASP A 45 -3.24 -0.77 -6.76
C ASP A 45 -3.81 0.65 -6.59
N PHE A 46 -2.98 1.61 -6.13
CA PHE A 46 -3.38 3.02 -6.03
C PHE A 46 -3.77 3.65 -7.38
N GLN A 47 -3.06 3.32 -8.46
CA GLN A 47 -3.40 3.82 -9.79
C GLN A 47 -4.74 3.23 -10.30
N GLN A 48 -5.02 1.96 -10.00
CA GLN A 48 -6.28 1.32 -10.37
C GLN A 48 -7.45 1.91 -9.57
N ILE A 49 -7.26 2.18 -8.28
CA ILE A 49 -8.26 2.83 -7.43
C ILE A 49 -8.52 4.27 -7.91
N ASP A 50 -7.49 5.03 -8.24
CA ASP A 50 -7.62 6.37 -8.84
C ASP A 50 -8.39 6.36 -10.16
N LEU A 51 -8.13 5.37 -11.01
CA LEU A 51 -8.89 5.18 -12.24
C LEU A 51 -10.36 4.84 -11.96
N ALA A 52 -10.63 3.93 -11.03
CA ALA A 52 -12.00 3.56 -10.64
C ALA A 52 -12.79 4.78 -10.15
N TRP A 53 -12.18 5.61 -9.31
CA TRP A 53 -12.76 6.87 -8.84
C TRP A 53 -13.06 7.84 -9.99
N LYS A 54 -12.11 8.02 -10.92
CA LYS A 54 -12.32 8.87 -12.11
C LYS A 54 -13.43 8.34 -13.00
N VAL A 55 -13.55 7.03 -13.18
CA VAL A 55 -14.64 6.43 -13.97
C VAL A 55 -15.97 6.63 -13.27
N TRP A 56 -16.07 6.36 -11.95
CA TRP A 56 -17.27 6.60 -11.17
C TRP A 56 -17.72 8.07 -11.26
N LYS A 57 -16.79 9.02 -11.06
CA LYS A 57 -17.05 10.46 -11.15
C LYS A 57 -17.62 10.85 -12.50
N ASN A 58 -16.97 10.41 -13.59
CA ASN A 58 -17.42 10.69 -14.95
C ASN A 58 -18.78 10.05 -15.28
N ALA A 59 -19.09 8.88 -14.72
CA ALA A 59 -20.34 8.17 -14.97
C ALA A 59 -21.54 8.80 -14.23
N ASN A 60 -21.30 9.45 -13.09
CA ASN A 60 -22.35 10.00 -12.23
C ASN A 60 -22.48 11.53 -12.29
N ASP A 61 -21.52 12.23 -12.91
CA ASP A 61 -21.48 13.70 -12.98
C ASP A 61 -21.64 14.34 -11.58
N ALA A 62 -20.94 13.76 -10.59
CA ALA A 62 -21.01 14.11 -9.18
C ALA A 62 -19.61 14.33 -8.59
N PRO A 63 -19.44 15.18 -7.56
CA PRO A 63 -18.19 15.26 -6.81
C PRO A 63 -17.87 13.92 -6.12
N TYR A 64 -16.63 13.76 -5.69
CA TYR A 64 -16.27 12.61 -4.86
C TYR A 64 -17.12 12.63 -3.57
N PRO A 65 -17.66 11.48 -3.13
CA PRO A 65 -18.55 11.45 -1.97
C PRO A 65 -17.76 11.76 -0.70
N ARG A 66 -18.34 12.49 0.24
CA ARG A 66 -17.73 12.62 1.57
C ARG A 66 -17.88 11.32 2.32
N GLU A 67 -16.95 11.03 3.22
CA GLU A 67 -17.09 9.90 4.14
C GLU A 67 -18.42 9.95 4.90
N SER A 68 -18.84 11.16 5.32
CA SER A 68 -20.12 11.38 5.98
C SER A 68 -21.35 11.04 5.13
N ASP A 69 -21.22 11.02 3.79
CA ASP A 69 -22.29 10.63 2.87
C ASP A 69 -22.33 9.11 2.65
N LEU A 70 -21.21 8.42 2.88
CA LEU A 70 -21.11 6.96 2.80
C LEU A 70 -21.83 6.27 3.98
N ASP A 71 -21.99 6.98 5.10
CA ASP A 71 -22.71 6.52 6.30
C ASP A 71 -24.26 6.59 6.19
N ALA A 72 -24.80 6.97 5.02
CA ALA A 72 -26.23 7.26 4.84
C ALA A 72 -27.19 6.06 5.07
N ASN A 73 -26.67 4.84 5.27
CA ASN A 73 -27.49 3.67 5.64
C ASN A 73 -27.73 3.52 7.14
N GLY A 74 -27.22 4.41 7.99
CA GLY A 74 -27.34 4.23 9.44
C GLY A 74 -26.72 2.91 9.88
N SER A 75 -25.68 2.47 9.17
CA SER A 75 -24.79 1.41 9.58
C SER A 75 -24.09 1.89 10.85
N THR A 76 -24.75 1.66 11.97
CA THR A 76 -24.10 1.19 13.20
C THR A 76 -23.43 -0.17 12.96
N ASP A 77 -22.73 -0.33 11.83
CA ASP A 77 -21.69 -1.31 11.79
C ASP A 77 -20.68 -0.82 12.83
N PRO A 78 -20.33 -1.64 13.84
CA PRO A 78 -19.17 -1.35 14.66
C PRO A 78 -17.89 -1.19 13.78
N GLY A 79 -17.98 -1.51 12.49
CA GLY A 79 -17.01 -1.41 11.40
C GLY A 79 -16.29 -0.08 11.14
N TYR A 80 -16.72 1.08 11.65
CA TYR A 80 -15.80 2.21 11.82
C TYR A 80 -14.75 1.79 12.88
N GLY A 81 -13.67 1.13 12.43
CA GLY A 81 -12.64 0.53 13.28
C GLY A 81 -12.82 -0.95 13.66
N SER A 82 -13.76 -1.71 13.09
CA SER A 82 -13.93 -3.16 13.34
C SER A 82 -13.51 -4.09 12.19
N HIS A 83 -12.56 -3.68 11.35
CA HIS A 83 -11.73 -4.68 10.69
C HIS A 83 -10.62 -5.09 11.65
N PRO A 84 -10.39 -6.40 11.89
CA PRO A 84 -9.26 -6.85 12.70
C PRO A 84 -7.90 -6.35 12.15
N ASP A 85 -7.89 -5.87 10.91
CA ASP A 85 -6.71 -5.42 10.17
C ASP A 85 -6.57 -3.87 10.07
N LEU A 86 -7.57 -3.09 10.49
CA LEU A 86 -7.58 -1.59 10.45
C LEU A 86 -7.95 -0.94 11.80
N ALA A 87 -7.63 -1.57 12.94
CA ALA A 87 -8.03 -1.06 14.26
C ALA A 87 -7.35 0.25 14.72
N CYS A 88 -6.76 1.04 13.82
CA CYS A 88 -5.98 2.21 14.19
C CYS A 88 -6.21 3.47 13.35
N GLU A 89 -6.92 3.41 12.23
CA GLU A 89 -7.44 4.62 11.56
C GLU A 89 -8.94 4.43 11.31
N ASP A 90 -9.72 5.47 11.57
CA ASP A 90 -11.18 5.44 11.51
C ASP A 90 -11.65 5.89 10.11
N GLU A 91 -11.23 5.17 9.07
CA GLU A 91 -11.50 5.52 7.66
C GLU A 91 -12.28 4.41 6.94
N PRO A 92 -13.27 4.75 6.08
CA PRO A 92 -14.02 3.75 5.34
C PRO A 92 -13.13 2.98 4.36
N GLY A 93 -13.40 1.69 4.21
CA GLY A 93 -12.69 0.88 3.24
C GLY A 93 -13.10 1.22 1.80
N ILE A 94 -12.20 1.09 0.83
CA ILE A 94 -12.53 1.33 -0.59
C ILE A 94 -13.72 0.46 -1.06
N PHE A 95 -13.84 -0.76 -0.53
CA PHE A 95 -14.93 -1.70 -0.81
C PHE A 95 -16.31 -1.22 -0.32
N GLU A 96 -16.36 -0.22 0.56
CA GLU A 96 -17.59 0.40 1.07
C GLU A 96 -18.00 1.61 0.22
N THR A 97 -17.17 1.98 -0.74
CA THR A 97 -17.37 3.17 -1.56
C THR A 97 -18.00 2.83 -2.91
N PRO A 98 -18.65 3.80 -3.58
CA PRO A 98 -19.18 3.59 -4.92
C PRO A 98 -18.11 3.26 -5.99
N ALA A 99 -16.83 3.50 -5.72
CA ALA A 99 -15.74 3.14 -6.62
C ALA A 99 -15.53 1.62 -6.73
N ASP A 100 -15.95 0.85 -5.74
CA ASP A 100 -15.84 -0.62 -5.73
C ASP A 100 -16.49 -1.28 -6.96
N LEU A 101 -17.59 -0.70 -7.46
CA LEU A 101 -18.28 -1.15 -8.68
C LEU A 101 -17.40 -1.13 -9.94
N TYR A 102 -16.29 -0.39 -9.90
CA TYR A 102 -15.36 -0.21 -11.00
C TYR A 102 -14.01 -0.91 -10.76
N LEU A 103 -13.90 -1.69 -9.68
CA LEU A 103 -12.72 -2.52 -9.38
C LEU A 103 -13.00 -3.98 -9.75
N GLU A 104 -11.99 -4.65 -10.31
CA GLU A 104 -12.11 -6.06 -10.72
C GLU A 104 -12.05 -7.03 -9.53
N ASP A 105 -11.28 -6.67 -8.51
CA ASP A 105 -10.99 -7.46 -7.32
C ASP A 105 -11.01 -6.56 -6.08
N GLU A 106 -11.09 -7.17 -4.90
CA GLU A 106 -10.89 -6.48 -3.64
C GLU A 106 -9.40 -6.16 -3.45
N TYR A 107 -9.07 -4.87 -3.37
CA TYR A 107 -7.69 -4.43 -3.25
C TYR A 107 -7.23 -4.35 -1.78
N ALA A 108 -6.16 -5.07 -1.49
CA ALA A 108 -5.46 -5.03 -0.21
C ALA A 108 -3.94 -4.97 -0.43
N ASP A 109 -3.25 -4.37 0.53
CA ASP A 109 -1.82 -4.22 0.54
C ASP A 109 -1.08 -5.58 0.65
N PRO A 110 0.24 -5.63 0.47
CA PRO A 110 1.01 -6.86 0.55
C PRO A 110 1.07 -7.54 1.93
N TRP A 111 0.44 -6.93 2.94
CA TRP A 111 0.28 -7.43 4.30
C TRP A 111 -1.18 -7.73 4.64
N ASP A 112 -2.03 -7.82 3.61
CA ASP A 112 -3.45 -8.18 3.71
C ASP A 112 -4.31 -7.14 4.42
N ILE A 113 -3.87 -5.87 4.42
CA ILE A 113 -4.64 -4.75 4.95
C ILE A 113 -5.31 -4.02 3.78
N ARG A 114 -6.62 -3.86 3.86
CA ARG A 114 -7.43 -3.16 2.85
C ARG A 114 -7.05 -1.69 2.76
N TYR A 115 -7.20 -1.12 1.57
CA TYR A 115 -7.04 0.31 1.38
C TYR A 115 -8.28 1.07 1.88
N SER A 116 -8.04 2.23 2.48
CA SER A 116 -9.09 3.13 2.96
C SER A 116 -9.24 4.33 2.03
N TYR A 117 -10.42 4.94 2.06
CA TYR A 117 -10.77 6.15 1.35
C TYR A 117 -10.88 7.30 2.33
N ASP A 118 -10.40 8.48 1.94
CA ASP A 118 -10.55 9.70 2.73
C ASP A 118 -11.06 10.87 1.87
N ASN A 119 -12.09 11.50 2.40
CA ASN A 119 -12.65 12.74 1.93
C ASN A 119 -13.54 13.37 3.03
N ASP A 120 -12.91 14.22 3.84
CA ASP A 120 -13.54 15.02 4.89
C ASP A 120 -13.99 16.42 4.43
N GLY A 121 -13.84 16.71 3.13
CA GLY A 121 -14.17 18.01 2.52
C GLY A 121 -13.10 19.09 2.73
N ASP A 122 -11.86 18.67 3.02
CA ASP A 122 -10.72 19.55 3.06
C ASP A 122 -10.04 19.71 1.67
N THR A 123 -9.01 20.55 1.58
CA THR A 123 -8.31 20.81 0.31
C THR A 123 -6.81 20.76 0.48
N PHE A 124 -6.12 20.11 -0.45
CA PHE A 124 -4.66 20.09 -0.46
C PHE A 124 -4.10 21.40 -1.03
N PRO A 125 -3.10 22.05 -0.37
CA PRO A 125 -2.33 21.63 0.80
C PRO A 125 -2.77 22.31 2.13
N ALA A 126 -4.00 22.82 2.22
CA ALA A 126 -4.42 23.75 3.26
C ALA A 126 -4.37 23.16 4.68
N TRP A 127 -4.62 21.85 4.83
CA TRP A 127 -4.72 21.17 6.13
C TRP A 127 -3.63 20.12 6.37
N GLY A 128 -2.65 20.05 5.47
CA GLY A 128 -1.42 19.29 5.67
C GLY A 128 -1.38 17.96 4.91
N LEU A 129 -0.70 16.98 5.50
CA LEU A 129 -0.29 15.74 4.82
C LEU A 129 -1.47 14.93 4.25
N TYR A 130 -2.57 14.90 5.00
CA TYR A 130 -3.77 14.12 4.73
C TYR A 130 -4.82 14.89 3.92
N SER A 131 -4.56 16.15 3.56
CA SER A 131 -5.58 16.94 2.87
C SER A 131 -5.78 16.54 1.40
N GLY A 132 -7.00 16.77 0.89
CA GLY A 132 -7.50 16.40 -0.44
C GLY A 132 -8.36 15.14 -0.39
N VAL A 133 -8.71 14.62 -1.58
CA VAL A 133 -9.38 13.34 -1.73
C VAL A 133 -8.33 12.26 -1.92
N ASN A 134 -8.29 11.27 -1.03
CA ASN A 134 -7.17 10.34 -0.93
C ASN A 134 -7.60 8.86 -0.89
N VAL A 135 -6.65 8.00 -1.25
CA VAL A 135 -6.64 6.59 -0.86
C VAL A 135 -5.43 6.34 0.05
N PHE A 136 -5.64 5.56 1.10
CA PHE A 136 -4.64 5.30 2.13
C PHE A 136 -4.27 3.82 2.23
N ALA A 137 -2.98 3.59 2.46
CA ALA A 137 -2.46 2.34 3.03
C ALA A 137 -1.99 2.62 4.46
N SER A 138 -2.86 2.38 5.43
CA SER A 138 -2.66 2.75 6.83
C SER A 138 -1.87 1.69 7.62
N TRP A 139 -1.28 2.12 8.73
CA TRP A 139 -0.60 1.26 9.67
C TRP A 139 -0.78 1.73 11.11
N CYS A 140 -0.74 0.76 12.02
CA CYS A 140 -0.76 1.04 13.45
C CYS A 140 0.64 1.36 13.98
N ALA A 141 0.69 2.11 15.08
CA ALA A 141 1.91 2.47 15.79
C ALA A 141 2.89 1.28 15.94
N GLY A 142 4.11 1.44 15.41
CA GLY A 142 5.17 0.42 15.45
C GLY A 142 5.28 -0.42 14.17
N ASN A 143 4.28 -0.38 13.28
CA ASN A 143 4.30 -1.11 12.01
C ASN A 143 4.75 -0.27 10.81
N GLY A 144 4.94 1.04 10.96
CA GLY A 144 5.18 1.95 9.83
C GLY A 144 6.50 1.75 9.09
N ALA A 145 7.48 1.07 9.68
CA ALA A 145 8.81 0.92 9.05
C ALA A 145 8.75 0.23 7.68
N ARG A 146 7.87 -0.77 7.52
CA ARG A 146 7.69 -1.51 6.26
C ARG A 146 6.97 -0.66 5.20
N TYR A 147 6.05 0.20 5.64
CA TYR A 147 5.30 1.11 4.77
C TYR A 147 6.17 2.26 4.30
N ILE A 148 6.96 2.86 5.18
CA ILE A 148 7.88 3.95 4.83
C ILE A 148 8.93 3.47 3.81
N GLU A 149 9.46 2.25 3.98
CA GLU A 149 10.36 1.67 2.97
C GLU A 149 9.66 1.51 1.62
N ALA A 150 8.40 1.06 1.62
CA ALA A 150 7.62 0.93 0.40
C ALA A 150 7.31 2.29 -0.25
N ALA A 151 6.93 3.29 0.54
CA ALA A 151 6.55 4.63 0.10
C ALA A 151 7.68 5.32 -0.67
N VAL A 152 8.93 5.22 -0.19
CA VAL A 152 10.11 5.79 -0.88
C VAL A 152 10.32 5.16 -2.27
N ILE A 153 10.04 3.86 -2.41
CA ILE A 153 10.15 3.17 -3.71
C ILE A 153 8.99 3.60 -4.61
N MET A 154 7.79 3.68 -4.07
CA MET A 154 6.59 4.12 -4.78
C MET A 154 6.75 5.56 -5.29
N ASP A 155 7.19 6.49 -4.46
CA ASP A 155 7.41 7.91 -4.77
C ASP A 155 8.26 8.08 -6.03
N ARG A 156 9.38 7.36 -6.11
CA ARG A 156 10.24 7.38 -7.31
C ARG A 156 9.58 6.82 -8.57
N SER A 157 8.59 5.94 -8.42
CA SER A 157 7.92 5.27 -9.53
C SER A 157 6.68 6.01 -10.03
N ILE A 158 5.92 6.66 -9.15
CA ILE A 158 4.63 7.26 -9.46
C ILE A 158 4.50 8.74 -9.10
N ASP A 159 5.48 9.32 -8.40
CA ASP A 159 5.44 10.73 -7.94
C ASP A 159 6.80 11.46 -7.95
N ASN A 160 7.65 11.16 -8.94
CA ASN A 160 8.92 11.85 -9.19
C ASN A 160 10.00 11.76 -8.10
N GLY A 161 9.76 11.11 -6.96
CA GLY A 161 10.75 10.99 -5.89
C GLY A 161 10.91 12.27 -5.08
N ASP A 162 9.84 13.07 -4.93
CA ASP A 162 9.91 14.41 -4.36
C ASP A 162 9.83 14.45 -2.82
N GLY A 163 9.62 13.28 -2.20
CA GLY A 163 9.67 13.10 -0.75
C GLY A 163 8.28 12.98 -0.10
N ALA A 164 8.28 12.97 1.23
CA ALA A 164 7.13 12.47 1.98
C ALA A 164 5.92 13.42 2.08
N SER A 165 6.08 14.69 1.71
CA SER A 165 5.13 15.76 2.07
C SER A 165 4.59 16.54 0.87
N THR A 166 4.99 16.17 -0.33
CA THR A 166 4.67 16.87 -1.59
C THR A 166 4.10 15.89 -2.60
N GLY A 167 3.62 16.44 -3.72
CA GLY A 167 3.12 15.61 -4.81
C GLY A 167 1.82 14.87 -4.48
N ARG A 168 1.57 13.83 -5.29
CA ARG A 168 0.41 12.95 -5.17
C ARG A 168 0.62 11.83 -4.16
N LEU A 169 1.85 11.39 -3.92
CA LEU A 169 2.19 10.32 -3.00
C LEU A 169 2.91 10.90 -1.78
N ARG A 170 2.22 10.88 -0.65
CA ARG A 170 2.69 11.41 0.63
C ARG A 170 2.72 10.29 1.66
N TRP A 171 3.45 10.44 2.75
CA TRP A 171 3.42 9.45 3.83
C TRP A 171 3.90 9.99 5.18
N GLN A 172 3.38 9.39 6.26
CA GLN A 172 3.89 9.63 7.60
C GLN A 172 5.31 9.04 7.76
N THR A 173 6.26 9.84 8.26
CA THR A 173 7.68 9.44 8.35
C THR A 173 8.06 8.80 9.68
N ASN A 174 7.22 8.92 10.71
CA ASN A 174 7.45 8.29 11.99
C ASN A 174 6.80 6.88 12.05
N PRO A 175 7.59 5.79 12.08
CA PRO A 175 7.05 4.42 12.06
C PRO A 175 6.34 4.01 13.35
N ASN A 176 6.55 4.76 14.44
CA ASN A 176 6.09 4.41 15.77
C ASN A 176 4.74 5.03 16.14
N ILE A 177 4.15 5.81 15.24
CA ILE A 177 2.80 6.35 15.39
C ILE A 177 1.90 5.75 14.30
N ILE A 178 0.61 5.92 14.50
CA ILE A 178 -0.40 5.68 13.47
C ILE A 178 -0.06 6.56 12.26
N GLY A 179 -0.18 6.01 11.06
CA GLY A 179 0.02 6.78 9.85
C GLY A 179 -0.32 5.98 8.60
N ALA A 180 -0.19 6.64 7.45
CA ALA A 180 -0.52 6.05 6.17
C ALA A 180 0.45 6.45 5.06
N ILE A 181 0.47 5.63 4.00
CA ILE A 181 0.88 6.07 2.66
C ILE A 181 -0.38 6.62 2.00
N ILE A 182 -0.27 7.84 1.50
CA ILE A 182 -1.37 8.66 1.04
C ILE A 182 -1.20 8.89 -0.44
N PHE A 183 -2.19 8.48 -1.24
CA PHE A 183 -2.21 8.75 -2.67
C PHE A 183 -3.41 9.65 -3.01
N MET A 184 -3.10 10.85 -3.49
CA MET A 184 -4.07 11.88 -3.80
C MET A 184 -4.74 11.61 -5.16
N ILE A 185 -6.05 11.41 -5.10
CA ILE A 185 -6.94 11.28 -6.24
C ILE A 185 -7.24 12.67 -6.79
N SER A 186 -7.60 13.61 -5.91
CA SER A 186 -7.88 15.01 -6.27
C SER A 186 -7.46 15.97 -5.14
N PRO A 187 -6.98 17.18 -5.45
CA PRO A 187 -6.68 18.18 -4.42
C PRO A 187 -7.93 18.80 -3.76
N ASP A 188 -9.11 18.62 -4.36
CA ASP A 188 -10.39 19.19 -3.93
C ASP A 188 -11.56 18.31 -4.44
N GLU A 189 -12.70 18.35 -3.76
CA GLU A 189 -13.90 17.55 -4.08
C GLU A 189 -14.51 17.93 -5.45
N ASP A 190 -14.41 19.21 -5.79
CA ASP A 190 -15.03 19.82 -6.97
C ASP A 190 -14.22 19.60 -8.27
N GLN A 191 -13.00 19.04 -8.19
CA GLN A 191 -12.07 18.83 -9.33
C GLN A 191 -11.91 17.38 -9.71
#